data_AF-A0A2I1BZJ1-F1
#
_entry.id   AF-A0A2I1BZJ1-F1
#
_cell.length_a   1.000
_cell.length_b   1.000
_cell.length_c   1.000
_cell.angle_alpha   90.00
_cell.angle_beta   90.00
_cell.angle_gamma   90.00
#
_symmetry.space_group_name_H-M   'P 1'
#
loop_
_entity.id
_entity.type
_entity.pdbx_description
1 polymer ?
#
loop_
_entity_poly.entity_id
_entity_poly.type
_entity_poly.pdbx_seq_one_letter_code
_entity_poly.pdbx_strand_id
1 'polypeptide(L)'
;MSIALAPSTMHHAFHSSAATITLVHGENLRDLGLALANRGLRHAQHSPLVARGPHYGFKDEHIQTLEAALKVIPILASYTPVQRFSNPTLWHDDLHLGNIFVCDNDPTISRPSFLCPPDNYQIGMIKPELPPDFEEMDSDEKAFAITERDEALLAKYPAVFTCCENTSKDVIIPLRDSLVYISENWGQMGLPHDCPYQVSNDELLKHALELARYRDLHKLKSYTQEFLQSDDDGWVPPQLDFKKVEARHAELFQLYIQKETEEITEEEAKKLWFYVDRGSG
;
A
#
# COMPACT_ATOMS: atom_id res chain seq x y z
N MET A 1 -21.95 14.61 -11.40
CA MET A 1 -20.91 14.36 -10.40
C MET A 1 -21.60 13.51 -9.36
N SER A 2 -21.72 12.22 -9.66
CA SER A 2 -22.54 11.30 -8.90
C SER A 2 -21.59 10.53 -8.03
N ILE A 3 -21.64 10.77 -6.73
CA ILE A 3 -20.74 10.08 -5.84
C ILE A 3 -21.13 8.59 -5.82
N ALA A 4 -20.17 7.68 -5.98
CA ALA A 4 -20.35 6.28 -5.62
C ALA A 4 -20.30 6.13 -4.08
N LEU A 5 -21.18 6.85 -3.40
CA LEU A 5 -21.51 6.59 -2.02
C LEU A 5 -22.83 5.81 -2.05
N ALA A 6 -22.73 4.48 -1.98
CA ALA A 6 -23.90 3.64 -2.07
C ALA A 6 -24.65 3.65 -0.73
N PRO A 7 -25.97 3.94 -0.69
CA PRO A 7 -26.77 3.68 0.49
C PRO A 7 -26.92 2.17 0.69
N SER A 8 -26.93 1.73 1.94
CA SER A 8 -27.16 0.34 2.36
C SER A 8 -28.59 -0.12 2.08
N THR A 9 -28.90 -0.44 0.82
CA THR A 9 -30.16 -1.11 0.46
C THR A 9 -29.89 -2.18 -0.60
N MET A 10 -29.23 -3.27 -0.18
CA MET A 10 -29.30 -4.56 -0.87
C MET A 10 -29.31 -5.69 0.17
N HIS A 11 -30.34 -5.71 1.02
CA HIS A 11 -30.80 -6.95 1.64
C HIS A 11 -31.66 -7.67 0.59
N HIS A 12 -31.26 -8.88 0.18
CA HIS A 12 -31.87 -9.76 -0.84
C HIS A 12 -31.34 -9.63 -2.27
N ALA A 13 -30.19 -10.27 -2.55
CA ALA A 13 -29.98 -11.11 -3.74
C ALA A 13 -28.59 -11.75 -3.74
N PHE A 14 -28.36 -12.78 -2.92
CA PHE A 14 -27.25 -13.71 -3.14
C PHE A 14 -27.78 -15.15 -3.09
N HIS A 15 -28.48 -15.53 -4.15
CA HIS A 15 -28.55 -16.94 -4.54
C HIS A 15 -28.09 -17.02 -5.99
N SER A 16 -27.12 -17.90 -6.23
CA SER A 16 -26.63 -18.35 -7.55
C SER A 16 -25.64 -17.44 -8.28
N SER A 17 -24.40 -17.45 -7.82
CA SER A 17 -23.27 -17.73 -8.71
C SER A 17 -22.17 -18.36 -7.87
N ALA A 18 -21.82 -19.61 -8.15
CA ALA A 18 -20.66 -20.24 -7.55
C ALA A 18 -19.42 -19.51 -8.10
N ALA A 19 -18.98 -18.47 -7.40
CA ALA A 19 -17.67 -17.89 -7.60
C ALA A 19 -16.66 -18.99 -7.24
N THR A 20 -15.95 -19.51 -8.24
CA THR A 20 -14.86 -20.46 -8.03
C THR A 20 -13.82 -19.78 -7.15
N ILE A 21 -13.77 -20.17 -5.87
CA ILE A 21 -12.79 -19.72 -4.89
C ILE A 21 -11.41 -20.14 -5.42
N THR A 22 -10.63 -19.20 -5.93
CA THR A 22 -9.24 -19.46 -6.32
C THR A 22 -8.40 -19.28 -5.08
N LEU A 23 -8.28 -20.33 -4.26
CA LEU A 23 -7.37 -20.34 -3.12
C LEU A 23 -5.94 -20.15 -3.66
N VAL A 24 -5.27 -19.06 -3.29
CA VAL A 24 -3.81 -18.93 -3.47
C VAL A 24 -3.16 -19.89 -2.48
N HIS A 25 -2.89 -21.11 -2.94
CA HIS A 25 -2.16 -22.13 -2.19
C HIS A 25 -0.66 -21.81 -2.28
N GLY A 26 -0.20 -20.83 -1.50
CA GLY A 26 1.23 -20.63 -1.25
C GLY A 26 1.63 -21.40 0.00
N GLU A 27 2.39 -22.48 -0.12
CA GLU A 27 2.87 -23.26 1.04
C GLU A 27 3.93 -22.49 1.86
N ASN A 28 4.49 -21.41 1.31
CA ASN A 28 5.54 -20.59 1.92
C ASN A 28 5.51 -19.12 1.38
N LEU A 29 6.22 -18.22 2.08
CA LEU A 29 6.31 -16.79 1.74
C LEU A 29 6.76 -16.52 0.30
N ARG A 30 7.65 -17.37 -0.26
CA ARG A 30 8.15 -17.22 -1.63
C ARG A 30 7.04 -17.42 -2.64
N ASP A 31 6.29 -18.52 -2.52
CA ASP A 31 5.23 -18.85 -3.48
C ASP A 31 4.10 -17.82 -3.42
N LEU A 32 3.76 -17.36 -2.20
CA LEU A 32 2.81 -16.27 -2.01
C LEU A 32 3.29 -14.99 -2.72
N GLY A 33 4.52 -14.53 -2.45
CA GLY A 33 5.07 -13.33 -3.08
C GLY A 33 5.10 -13.42 -4.60
N LEU A 34 5.55 -14.56 -5.13
CA LEU A 34 5.57 -14.79 -6.57
C LEU A 34 4.17 -14.81 -7.17
N ALA A 35 3.18 -15.42 -6.50
CA ALA A 35 1.80 -15.41 -6.98
C ALA A 35 1.22 -13.99 -7.07
N LEU A 36 1.41 -13.18 -6.02
CA LEU A 36 0.96 -11.78 -5.98
C LEU A 36 1.64 -10.92 -7.05
N ALA A 37 2.96 -11.05 -7.20
CA ALA A 37 3.73 -10.34 -8.24
C ALA A 37 3.30 -10.75 -9.66
N ASN A 38 3.10 -12.05 -9.91
CA ASN A 38 2.62 -12.52 -11.21
C ASN A 38 1.19 -12.06 -11.50
N ARG A 39 0.31 -11.99 -10.49
CA ARG A 39 -1.04 -11.47 -10.63
C ARG A 39 -1.01 -9.99 -10.99
N GLY A 40 -0.23 -9.18 -10.25
CA GLY A 40 0.00 -7.78 -10.56
C GLY A 40 0.56 -7.59 -11.98
N LEU A 41 1.52 -8.41 -12.40
CA LEU A 41 2.14 -8.35 -13.73
C LEU A 41 1.14 -8.67 -14.84
N ARG A 42 0.35 -9.73 -14.69
CA ARG A 42 -0.71 -10.08 -15.65
C ARG A 42 -1.73 -8.95 -15.77
N HIS A 43 -2.15 -8.37 -14.64
CA HIS A 43 -3.06 -7.24 -14.64
C HIS A 43 -2.44 -6.04 -15.38
N ALA A 44 -1.19 -5.69 -15.07
CA ALA A 44 -0.48 -4.61 -15.74
C ALA A 44 -0.34 -4.84 -17.25
N GLN A 45 -0.14 -6.08 -17.70
CA GLN A 45 -0.02 -6.43 -19.13
C GLN A 45 -1.35 -6.34 -19.88
N HIS A 46 -2.45 -6.80 -19.26
CA HIS A 46 -3.73 -7.02 -19.95
C HIS A 46 -4.77 -5.93 -19.71
N SER A 47 -4.66 -5.16 -18.63
CA SER A 47 -5.60 -4.08 -18.32
C SER A 47 -5.17 -2.75 -18.95
N PRO A 48 -6.14 -1.90 -19.35
CA PRO A 48 -5.85 -0.50 -19.67
C PRO A 48 -5.52 0.23 -18.37
N LEU A 49 -4.24 0.28 -18.02
CA LEU A 49 -3.74 1.15 -16.96
C LEU A 49 -3.92 2.60 -17.43
N VAL A 50 -5.08 3.20 -17.11
CA VAL A 50 -5.34 4.61 -17.39
C VAL A 50 -4.52 5.42 -16.40
N ALA A 51 -3.55 6.19 -16.90
CA ALA A 51 -2.74 7.08 -16.08
C ALA A 51 -3.66 8.09 -15.37
N ARG A 52 -3.78 7.98 -14.04
CA ARG A 52 -4.58 8.89 -13.20
C ARG A 52 -3.79 10.09 -12.70
N GLY A 53 -2.82 10.55 -13.49
CA GLY A 53 -1.90 11.62 -13.14
C GLY A 53 -0.44 11.15 -12.98
N PRO A 54 0.47 12.08 -12.66
CA PRO A 54 1.92 11.84 -12.66
C PRO A 54 2.38 10.71 -11.72
N HIS A 55 1.67 10.46 -10.62
CA HIS A 55 2.05 9.44 -9.62
C HIS A 55 1.67 8.01 -10.00
N TYR A 56 0.79 7.86 -11.00
CA TYR A 56 0.28 6.55 -11.37
C TYR A 56 1.38 5.70 -12.02
N GLY A 57 2.38 6.33 -12.66
CA GLY A 57 3.42 5.65 -13.42
C GLY A 57 2.92 5.13 -14.78
N PHE A 58 3.84 4.94 -15.71
CA PHE A 58 3.54 4.36 -17.03
C PHE A 58 3.43 2.84 -16.96
N LYS A 59 2.65 2.24 -17.86
CA LYS A 59 2.48 0.78 -17.96
C LYS A 59 3.82 0.02 -17.92
N ASP A 60 4.82 0.53 -18.64
CA ASP A 60 6.15 -0.08 -18.70
C ASP A 60 6.88 0.03 -17.35
N GLU A 61 6.72 1.13 -16.62
CA GLU A 61 7.29 1.28 -15.27
C GLU A 61 6.68 0.25 -14.30
N HIS A 62 5.35 0.02 -14.38
CA HIS A 62 4.67 -1.02 -13.60
C HIS A 62 5.24 -2.40 -13.87
N ILE A 63 5.35 -2.75 -15.16
CA ILE A 63 5.88 -4.04 -15.61
C ILE A 63 7.32 -4.22 -15.10
N GLN A 64 8.20 -3.24 -15.33
CA GLN A 64 9.60 -3.30 -14.89
C GLN A 64 9.74 -3.45 -13.37
N THR A 65 8.93 -2.72 -12.61
CA THR A 65 8.94 -2.77 -11.13
C THR A 65 8.45 -4.13 -10.63
N LEU A 66 7.43 -4.71 -11.26
CA LEU A 66 6.93 -6.05 -10.92
C LEU A 66 7.91 -7.16 -11.33
N GLU A 67 8.57 -7.02 -12.48
CA GLU A 67 9.65 -7.94 -12.89
C GLU A 67 10.86 -7.88 -11.95
N ALA A 68 11.20 -6.70 -11.44
CA ALA A 68 12.21 -6.54 -10.40
C ALA A 68 11.77 -7.23 -9.10
N ALA A 69 10.52 -7.04 -8.68
CA ALA A 69 9.97 -7.73 -7.50
C ALA A 69 10.05 -9.26 -7.64
N LEU A 70 9.72 -9.82 -8.81
CA LEU A 70 9.84 -11.26 -9.10
C LEU A 70 11.27 -11.79 -8.92
N LYS A 71 12.31 -10.98 -9.16
CA LYS A 71 13.72 -11.35 -8.95
C LYS A 71 14.14 -11.20 -7.48
N VAL A 72 13.63 -10.19 -6.77
CA VAL A 72 13.98 -9.90 -5.38
C VAL A 72 13.29 -10.86 -4.40
N ILE A 73 12.01 -11.16 -4.60
CA ILE A 73 11.17 -11.97 -3.71
C ILE A 73 11.80 -13.31 -3.31
N PRO A 74 12.34 -14.13 -4.23
CA PRO A 74 12.96 -15.41 -3.86
C PRO A 74 14.16 -15.28 -2.91
N ILE A 75 14.93 -14.20 -3.06
CA ILE A 75 16.11 -13.93 -2.23
C ILE A 75 15.64 -13.54 -0.83
N LEU A 76 14.66 -12.63 -0.73
CA LEU A 76 14.10 -12.19 0.54
C LEU A 76 13.40 -13.32 1.30
N ALA A 77 12.63 -14.15 0.60
CA ALA A 77 11.93 -15.26 1.24
C ALA A 77 12.88 -16.34 1.79
N SER A 78 14.10 -16.40 1.26
CA SER A 78 15.16 -17.29 1.74
C SER A 78 15.99 -16.67 2.87
N TYR A 79 15.77 -15.39 3.19
CA TYR A 79 16.53 -14.65 4.19
C TYR A 79 15.92 -14.87 5.58
N THR A 80 16.66 -15.54 6.47
CA THR A 80 16.19 -15.96 7.80
C THR A 80 15.56 -14.83 8.63
N PRO A 81 16.12 -13.61 8.67
CA PRO A 81 15.52 -12.51 9.42
C PRO A 81 14.18 -12.01 8.87
N VAL A 82 13.81 -12.35 7.63
CA VAL A 82 12.49 -12.04 7.04
C VAL A 82 11.49 -13.17 7.33
N GLN A 83 11.97 -14.42 7.45
CA GLN A 83 11.12 -15.57 7.77
C GLN A 83 10.45 -15.44 9.15
N ARG A 84 11.05 -14.71 10.11
CA ARG A 84 10.44 -14.44 11.42
C ARG A 84 9.14 -13.61 11.33
N PHE A 85 8.91 -12.93 10.20
CA PHE A 85 7.68 -12.20 9.91
C PHE A 85 6.72 -13.00 9.03
N SER A 86 6.97 -14.28 8.78
CA SER A 86 6.10 -15.15 7.97
C SER A 86 5.16 -15.94 8.89
N ASN A 87 4.16 -15.28 9.47
CA ASN A 87 3.15 -15.97 10.27
C ASN A 87 2.06 -16.59 9.38
N PRO A 88 1.70 -17.87 9.53
CA PRO A 88 0.64 -18.47 8.73
C PRO A 88 -0.68 -17.74 8.95
N THR A 89 -1.24 -17.19 7.87
CA THR A 89 -2.45 -16.38 7.90
C THR A 89 -3.34 -16.81 6.75
N LEU A 90 -4.65 -16.97 7.01
CA LEU A 90 -5.63 -17.27 5.97
C LEU A 90 -5.80 -16.04 5.07
N TRP A 91 -5.54 -16.19 3.77
CA TRP A 91 -5.71 -15.13 2.77
C TRP A 91 -6.86 -15.45 1.83
N HIS A 92 -7.70 -14.44 1.55
CA HIS A 92 -8.72 -14.47 0.50
C HIS A 92 -8.71 -13.11 -0.22
N ASP A 93 -8.89 -13.11 -1.54
CA ASP A 93 -8.82 -11.90 -2.40
C ASP A 93 -9.85 -10.82 -1.99
N ASP A 94 -10.89 -11.24 -1.29
CA ASP A 94 -12.00 -10.42 -0.78
C ASP A 94 -11.99 -10.30 0.76
N LEU A 95 -10.86 -10.58 1.41
CA LEU A 95 -10.72 -10.50 2.87
C LEU A 95 -10.43 -9.05 3.31
N HIS A 96 -11.49 -8.26 3.41
CA HIS A 96 -11.49 -6.95 4.06
C HIS A 96 -12.48 -6.95 5.22
N LEU A 97 -12.39 -5.95 6.13
CA LEU A 97 -13.23 -5.87 7.33
C LEU A 97 -14.74 -5.93 7.04
N GLY A 98 -15.17 -5.56 5.83
CA GLY A 98 -16.57 -5.64 5.38
C GLY A 98 -17.08 -7.06 5.09
N ASN A 99 -16.19 -8.04 4.93
CA ASN A 99 -16.51 -9.43 4.63
C ASN A 99 -16.14 -10.41 5.76
N ILE A 100 -15.66 -9.89 6.90
CA ILE A 100 -15.35 -10.69 8.08
C ILE A 100 -16.55 -10.59 9.04
N PHE A 101 -17.40 -11.61 9.06
CA PHE A 101 -18.48 -11.72 10.03
C PHE A 101 -17.92 -12.26 11.35
N VAL A 102 -17.83 -11.39 12.35
CA VAL A 102 -17.41 -11.75 13.72
C VAL A 102 -18.59 -12.41 14.44
N CYS A 103 -18.36 -13.54 15.11
CA CYS A 103 -19.34 -14.16 16.00
C CYS A 103 -19.44 -13.31 17.27
N ASP A 104 -20.66 -12.97 17.71
CA ASP A 104 -20.92 -12.08 18.87
C ASP A 104 -20.26 -12.51 20.18
N ASN A 105 -19.76 -13.75 20.27
CA ASN A 105 -19.17 -14.33 21.47
C ASN A 105 -17.63 -14.25 21.54
N ASP A 106 -16.93 -13.79 20.50
CA ASP A 106 -15.46 -13.62 20.55
C ASP A 106 -14.97 -12.54 19.56
N PRO A 107 -14.75 -11.29 20.00
CA PRO A 107 -14.39 -10.17 19.13
C PRO A 107 -12.87 -10.06 18.94
N THR A 108 -12.18 -11.16 18.62
CA THR A 108 -10.78 -11.07 18.19
C THR A 108 -10.73 -10.54 16.76
N ILE A 109 -10.43 -9.25 16.63
CA ILE A 109 -10.20 -8.54 15.36
C ILE A 109 -8.99 -9.18 14.66
N SER A 110 -9.25 -10.17 13.82
CA SER A 110 -8.24 -10.79 12.96
C SER A 110 -8.07 -9.93 11.72
N ARG A 111 -7.29 -8.85 11.82
CA ARG A 111 -6.47 -8.45 10.66
C ARG A 111 -5.65 -9.70 10.29
N PRO A 112 -5.45 -10.03 9.01
CA PRO A 112 -4.48 -11.07 8.68
C PRO A 112 -3.13 -10.69 9.28
N SER A 113 -2.75 -11.37 10.37
CA SER A 113 -1.61 -11.10 11.28
C SER A 113 -0.27 -11.45 10.65
N PHE A 114 -0.16 -11.33 9.32
CA PHE A 114 1.04 -11.71 8.61
C PHE A 114 2.21 -10.87 9.10
N LEU A 115 1.99 -9.59 9.43
CA LEU A 115 3.02 -8.61 9.74
C LEU A 115 2.56 -7.74 10.91
N CYS A 116 2.96 -8.12 12.13
CA CYS A 116 2.90 -7.21 13.27
C CYS A 116 4.24 -6.48 13.29
N PRO A 117 4.34 -5.27 12.73
CA PRO A 117 5.57 -4.52 12.90
C PRO A 117 5.76 -4.17 14.39
N PRO A 118 6.98 -3.87 14.85
CA PRO A 118 7.23 -3.42 16.22
C PRO A 118 6.32 -2.27 16.65
N ASP A 119 6.02 -2.12 17.95
CA ASP A 119 5.05 -1.13 18.47
C ASP A 119 5.38 0.34 18.12
N ASN A 120 6.66 0.63 17.85
CA ASN A 120 7.20 1.93 17.44
C ASN A 120 7.34 2.08 15.90
N TYR A 121 6.88 1.10 15.12
CA TYR A 121 6.98 1.15 13.66
C TYR A 121 6.11 2.26 13.11
N GLN A 122 6.77 3.24 12.50
CA GLN A 122 6.07 4.28 11.78
C GLN A 122 5.53 3.71 10.46
N ILE A 123 4.22 3.50 10.44
CA ILE A 123 3.46 3.10 9.26
C ILE A 123 3.68 4.16 8.17
N GLY A 124 4.15 3.73 7.00
CA GLY A 124 4.47 4.60 5.87
C GLY A 124 5.87 4.35 5.31
N MET A 125 6.28 5.18 4.35
CA MET A 125 7.52 5.00 3.58
C MET A 125 8.76 5.61 4.26
N ILE A 126 8.82 5.62 5.59
CA ILE A 126 9.87 6.32 6.34
C ILE A 126 11.11 5.42 6.41
N LYS A 127 12.27 5.96 5.98
CA LYS A 127 13.58 5.31 6.09
C LYS A 127 13.99 5.31 7.57
N PRO A 128 14.21 4.15 8.19
CA PRO A 128 14.77 4.07 9.53
C PRO A 128 16.20 4.64 9.51
N GLU A 129 16.45 5.62 10.36
CA GLU A 129 17.75 6.25 10.55
C GLU A 129 18.15 6.12 12.02
N LEU A 130 19.46 6.21 12.28
CA LEU A 130 19.94 6.29 13.66
C LEU A 130 19.50 7.64 14.27
N PRO A 131 19.27 7.68 15.59
CA PRO A 131 18.87 8.90 16.24
C PRO A 131 19.97 9.98 16.12
N PRO A 132 19.62 11.28 16.06
CA PRO A 132 20.60 12.36 15.83
C PRO A 132 21.71 12.46 16.89
N ASP A 133 21.41 12.02 18.10
CA ASP A 133 22.31 11.96 19.27
C ASP A 133 23.07 10.63 19.38
N PHE A 134 23.00 9.76 18.36
CA PHE A 134 23.65 8.44 18.39
C PHE A 134 25.11 8.49 18.81
N GLU A 135 25.89 9.47 18.36
CA GLU A 135 27.31 9.57 18.70
C GLU A 135 27.56 9.83 20.19
N GLU A 136 26.61 10.49 20.86
CA GLU A 136 26.67 10.84 22.29
C GLU A 136 26.17 9.72 23.21
N MET A 137 25.47 8.73 22.65
CA MET A 137 24.96 7.57 23.38
C MET A 137 26.07 6.65 23.89
N ASP A 138 25.78 5.92 24.98
CA ASP A 138 26.69 4.89 25.48
C ASP A 138 26.69 3.61 24.61
N SER A 139 27.54 2.63 24.94
CA SER A 139 27.68 1.42 24.13
C SER A 139 26.40 0.57 24.05
N ASP A 140 25.64 0.51 25.15
CA ASP A 140 24.45 -0.32 25.25
C ASP A 140 23.29 0.37 24.53
N GLU A 141 23.17 1.68 24.71
CA GLU A 141 22.24 2.54 23.97
C GLU A 141 22.51 2.52 22.46
N LYS A 142 23.78 2.59 22.03
CA LYS A 142 24.16 2.44 20.61
C LYS A 142 23.76 1.08 20.07
N ALA A 143 24.01 0.00 20.82
CA ALA A 143 23.63 -1.34 20.40
C ALA A 143 22.10 -1.50 20.27
N PHE A 144 21.34 -0.88 21.18
CA PHE A 144 19.88 -0.83 21.11
C PHE A 144 19.40 -0.05 19.87
N ALA A 145 19.91 1.16 19.63
CA ALA A 145 19.53 1.98 18.48
C ALA A 145 19.85 1.31 17.13
N ILE A 146 20.99 0.61 17.03
CA ILE A 146 21.32 -0.20 15.85
C ILE A 146 20.31 -1.33 15.68
N THR A 147 20.00 -2.05 16.76
CA THR A 147 19.04 -3.16 16.72
C THR A 147 17.66 -2.67 16.29
N GLU A 148 17.16 -1.61 16.91
CA GLU A 148 15.86 -1.01 16.58
C GLU A 148 15.78 -0.57 15.11
N ARG A 149 16.83 0.10 14.62
CA ARG A 149 16.95 0.45 13.19
C ARG A 149 16.90 -0.81 12.33
N ASP A 150 17.70 -1.83 12.62
CA ASP A 150 17.78 -3.06 11.84
C ASP A 150 16.44 -3.83 11.83
N GLU A 151 15.71 -3.84 12.95
CA GLU A 151 14.36 -4.40 13.01
C GLU A 151 13.36 -3.59 12.19
N ALA A 152 13.45 -2.26 12.23
CA ALA A 152 12.65 -1.39 11.38
C ALA A 152 13.00 -1.58 9.89
N LEU A 153 14.27 -1.84 9.55
CA LEU A 153 14.67 -2.22 8.19
C LEU A 153 13.98 -3.52 7.77
N LEU A 154 13.99 -4.51 8.66
CA LEU A 154 13.40 -5.82 8.45
C LEU A 154 11.86 -5.78 8.33
N ALA A 155 11.20 -4.83 8.96
CA ALA A 155 9.76 -4.62 8.84
C ALA A 155 9.32 -4.01 7.49
N LYS A 156 10.23 -3.51 6.65
CA LYS A 156 9.90 -2.98 5.31
C LYS A 156 9.80 -4.05 4.23
N TYR A 157 10.56 -5.14 4.33
CA TYR A 157 10.60 -6.20 3.30
C TYR A 157 9.25 -6.82 2.97
N PRO A 158 8.37 -7.07 3.95
CA PRO A 158 7.07 -7.63 3.68
C PRO A 158 6.19 -6.74 2.80
N ALA A 159 6.45 -5.43 2.75
CA ALA A 159 5.76 -4.50 1.87
C ALA A 159 5.96 -4.86 0.38
N VAL A 160 7.10 -5.42 -0.02
CA VAL A 160 7.30 -5.91 -1.40
C VAL A 160 6.27 -6.97 -1.76
N PHE A 161 5.94 -7.86 -0.82
CA PHE A 161 5.00 -8.95 -1.05
C PHE A 161 3.57 -8.41 -1.18
N THR A 162 3.17 -7.50 -0.29
CA THR A 162 1.80 -6.97 -0.25
C THR A 162 1.51 -5.93 -1.33
N CYS A 163 2.51 -5.14 -1.76
CA CYS A 163 2.30 -4.08 -2.75
C CYS A 163 2.23 -4.60 -4.19
N CYS A 164 2.68 -5.83 -4.44
CA CYS A 164 2.73 -6.42 -5.78
C CYS A 164 1.37 -6.52 -6.47
N GLU A 165 0.31 -6.91 -5.75
CA GLU A 165 -1.02 -7.04 -6.33
C GLU A 165 -1.71 -5.68 -6.54
N ASN A 166 -1.41 -4.72 -5.66
CA ASN A 166 -2.12 -3.46 -5.60
C ASN A 166 -1.50 -2.32 -6.42
N THR A 167 -0.45 -2.56 -7.22
CA THR A 167 0.16 -1.50 -8.06
C THR A 167 -0.85 -0.76 -8.94
N SER A 168 -1.94 -1.45 -9.34
CA SER A 168 -3.04 -0.87 -10.11
C SER A 168 -4.10 -0.13 -9.29
N LYS A 169 -4.22 -0.40 -7.99
CA LYS A 169 -5.15 0.29 -7.06
C LYS A 169 -4.48 1.45 -6.34
N ASP A 170 -3.26 1.24 -5.85
CA ASP A 170 -2.54 2.11 -4.90
C ASP A 170 -1.38 2.88 -5.55
N VAL A 171 -1.35 2.95 -6.89
CA VAL A 171 -0.23 3.42 -7.73
C VAL A 171 1.06 2.61 -7.56
N ILE A 172 2.06 2.86 -8.42
CA ILE A 172 3.33 2.10 -8.41
C ILE A 172 4.24 2.43 -7.21
N ILE A 173 4.02 3.60 -6.60
CA ILE A 173 4.94 4.20 -5.62
C ILE A 173 5.27 3.27 -4.44
N PRO A 174 4.30 2.57 -3.79
CA PRO A 174 4.59 1.65 -2.67
C PRO A 174 5.54 0.51 -3.01
N LEU A 175 5.31 -0.16 -4.15
CA LEU A 175 6.18 -1.25 -4.56
C LEU A 175 7.58 -0.73 -4.89
N ARG A 176 7.66 0.37 -5.64
CA ARG A 176 8.94 0.95 -6.05
C ARG A 176 9.74 1.48 -4.87
N ASP A 177 9.10 2.15 -3.90
CA ASP A 177 9.74 2.60 -2.66
C ASP A 177 10.34 1.44 -1.88
N SER A 178 9.58 0.35 -1.74
CA SER A 178 10.06 -0.87 -1.07
C SER A 178 11.28 -1.45 -1.78
N LEU A 179 11.27 -1.51 -3.11
CA LEU A 179 12.40 -2.02 -3.90
C LEU A 179 13.62 -1.10 -3.88
N VAL A 180 13.43 0.22 -3.98
CA VAL A 180 14.50 1.22 -3.85
C VAL A 180 15.15 1.09 -2.48
N TYR A 181 14.34 1.00 -1.44
CA TYR A 181 14.79 0.84 -0.08
C TYR A 181 15.63 -0.44 0.12
N ILE A 182 15.17 -1.58 -0.41
CA ILE A 182 15.92 -2.83 -0.36
C ILE A 182 17.22 -2.74 -1.15
N SER A 183 17.20 -2.06 -2.30
CA SER A 183 18.38 -1.84 -3.15
C SER A 183 19.45 -1.03 -2.41
N GLU A 184 19.07 0.10 -1.79
CA GLU A 184 20.00 0.97 -1.07
C GLU A 184 20.65 0.30 0.16
N ASN A 185 19.95 -0.66 0.77
CA ASN A 185 20.39 -1.31 2.01
C ASN A 185 20.92 -2.74 1.79
N TRP A 186 20.94 -3.23 0.53
CA TRP A 186 21.23 -4.63 0.19
C TRP A 186 22.50 -5.19 0.85
N GLY A 187 23.59 -4.42 0.78
CA GLY A 187 24.88 -4.81 1.35
C GLY A 187 24.93 -4.77 2.88
N GLN A 188 24.28 -3.78 3.50
CA GLN A 188 24.19 -3.69 4.98
C GLN A 188 23.40 -4.85 5.57
N MET A 189 22.46 -5.39 4.77
CA MET A 189 21.61 -6.50 5.15
C MET A 189 22.28 -7.87 4.98
N GLY A 190 23.53 -7.93 4.48
CA GLY A 190 24.25 -9.20 4.28
C GLY A 190 23.57 -10.14 3.28
N LEU A 191 22.74 -9.60 2.38
CA LEU A 191 22.06 -10.39 1.36
C LEU A 191 23.08 -10.91 0.32
N PRO A 192 22.89 -12.13 -0.21
CA PRO A 192 23.83 -12.71 -1.15
C PRO A 192 23.75 -12.03 -2.51
N HIS A 193 24.88 -12.02 -3.22
CA HIS A 193 25.03 -11.48 -4.58
C HIS A 193 24.73 -9.98 -4.69
N ASP A 194 24.90 -9.43 -5.89
CA ASP A 194 24.49 -8.06 -6.18
C ASP A 194 22.95 -7.95 -6.24
N CYS A 195 22.41 -6.81 -5.81
CA CYS A 195 20.98 -6.57 -5.86
C CYS A 195 20.48 -6.65 -7.33
N PRO A 196 19.45 -7.46 -7.62
CA PRO A 196 18.91 -7.58 -8.97
C PRO A 196 18.09 -6.34 -9.40
N TYR A 197 17.80 -5.44 -8.47
CA TYR A 197 17.17 -4.15 -8.72
C TYR A 197 18.17 -3.03 -8.46
N GLN A 198 18.70 -2.45 -9.53
CA GLN A 198 19.62 -1.33 -9.48
C GLN A 198 18.92 -0.10 -10.02
N VAL A 199 19.01 0.99 -9.26
CA VAL A 199 18.36 2.26 -9.58
C VAL A 199 19.44 3.31 -9.77
N SER A 200 19.37 4.04 -10.88
CA SER A 200 20.31 5.14 -11.13
C SER A 200 20.03 6.33 -10.20
N ASN A 201 21.01 7.20 -10.01
CA ASN A 201 20.83 8.40 -9.19
C ASN A 201 19.69 9.30 -9.70
N ASP A 202 19.52 9.41 -11.01
CA ASP A 202 18.44 10.21 -11.60
C ASP A 202 17.06 9.62 -11.29
N GLU A 203 16.94 8.29 -11.34
CA GLU A 203 15.72 7.58 -10.96
C GLU A 203 15.43 7.69 -9.46
N LEU A 204 16.45 7.68 -8.60
CA LEU A 204 16.31 7.91 -7.16
C LEU A 204 15.79 9.32 -6.87
N LEU A 205 16.33 10.34 -7.53
CA LEU A 205 15.87 11.73 -7.39
C LEU A 205 14.42 11.89 -7.87
N LYS A 206 14.07 11.32 -9.03
CA LYS A 206 12.69 11.28 -9.52
C LYS A 206 11.77 10.58 -8.51
N HIS A 207 12.19 9.42 -8.01
CA HIS A 207 11.42 8.64 -7.06
C HIS A 207 11.16 9.43 -5.77
N ALA A 208 12.17 10.10 -5.20
CA ALA A 208 12.01 10.89 -3.98
C ALA A 208 10.96 12.00 -4.13
N LEU A 209 10.92 12.69 -5.27
CA LEU A 209 9.92 13.71 -5.56
C LEU A 209 8.50 13.12 -5.69
N GLU A 210 8.37 12.00 -6.40
CA GLU A 210 7.08 11.31 -6.58
C GLU A 210 6.58 10.72 -5.26
N LEU A 211 7.49 10.24 -4.42
CA LEU A 211 7.22 9.71 -3.08
C LEU A 211 6.71 10.79 -2.13
N ALA A 212 7.33 11.97 -2.13
CA ALA A 212 6.90 13.10 -1.31
C ALA A 212 5.44 13.49 -1.62
N ARG A 213 5.14 13.66 -2.91
CA ARG A 213 3.78 14.00 -3.37
C ARG A 213 2.76 12.90 -3.05
N TYR A 214 3.15 11.63 -3.22
CA TYR A 214 2.30 10.50 -2.83
C TYR A 214 1.98 10.50 -1.33
N ARG A 215 2.96 10.81 -0.46
CA ARG A 215 2.74 10.93 0.99
C ARG A 215 1.79 12.06 1.34
N ASP A 216 1.93 13.21 0.69
CA ASP A 216 1.02 14.35 0.90
C ASP A 216 -0.42 13.99 0.50
N LEU A 217 -0.59 13.29 -0.63
CA LEU A 217 -1.89 12.80 -1.07
C LEU A 217 -2.47 11.77 -0.10
N HIS A 218 -1.68 10.82 0.40
CA HIS A 218 -2.12 9.84 1.39
C HIS A 218 -2.53 10.48 2.71
N LYS A 219 -1.80 11.51 3.15
CA LYS A 219 -2.12 12.28 4.34
C LYS A 219 -3.43 13.03 4.18
N LEU A 220 -3.64 13.67 3.03
CA LEU A 220 -4.89 14.32 2.68
C LEU A 220 -6.06 13.31 2.65
N LYS A 221 -5.86 12.13 2.05
CA LYS A 221 -6.84 11.04 2.03
C LYS A 221 -7.22 10.62 3.46
N SER A 222 -6.23 10.40 4.32
CA SER A 222 -6.44 9.97 5.71
C SER A 222 -7.26 10.99 6.51
N TYR A 223 -6.92 12.28 6.42
CA TYR A 223 -7.72 13.33 7.08
C TYR A 223 -9.12 13.45 6.51
N THR A 224 -9.27 13.25 5.20
CA THR A 224 -10.58 13.26 4.54
C THR A 224 -11.45 12.14 5.08
N GLN A 225 -10.92 10.93 5.19
CA GLN A 225 -11.64 9.76 5.71
C GLN A 225 -12.06 9.96 7.17
N GLU A 226 -11.17 10.46 8.01
CA GLU A 226 -11.49 10.78 9.41
C GLU A 226 -12.60 11.82 9.50
N PHE A 227 -12.51 12.88 8.69
CA PHE A 227 -13.49 13.96 8.67
C PHE A 227 -14.87 13.51 8.16
N LEU A 228 -14.90 12.64 7.15
CA LEU A 228 -16.12 12.09 6.57
C LEU A 228 -16.65 10.85 7.30
N GLN A 229 -15.84 10.27 8.20
CA GLN A 229 -16.07 8.96 8.82
C GLN A 229 -16.32 7.87 7.77
N SER A 230 -15.53 7.90 6.70
CA SER A 230 -15.56 6.92 5.62
C SER A 230 -14.38 5.94 5.70
N ASP A 231 -14.52 4.79 5.05
CA ASP A 231 -13.43 3.80 4.96
C ASP A 231 -12.47 4.06 3.76
N ASP A 232 -11.60 3.08 3.49
CA ASP A 232 -10.60 3.12 2.42
C ASP A 232 -11.17 3.21 1.00
N ASP A 233 -12.39 2.72 0.82
CA ASP A 233 -13.13 2.75 -0.43
C ASP A 233 -14.11 3.94 -0.51
N GLY A 234 -14.23 4.71 0.58
CA GLY A 234 -15.14 5.84 0.68
C GLY A 234 -16.55 5.45 1.13
N TRP A 235 -16.75 4.24 1.64
CA TRP A 235 -18.02 3.83 2.22
C TRP A 235 -18.32 4.61 3.49
N VAL A 236 -19.59 5.03 3.63
CA VAL A 236 -20.08 5.79 4.78
C VAL A 236 -21.06 4.89 5.56
N PRO A 237 -20.87 4.73 6.88
CA PRO A 237 -21.79 3.97 7.71
C PRO A 237 -23.24 4.47 7.60
N PRO A 238 -24.23 3.56 7.56
CA PRO A 238 -25.63 3.93 7.34
C PRO A 238 -26.25 4.73 8.50
N GLN A 239 -25.58 4.81 9.65
CA GLN A 239 -25.98 5.61 10.79
C GLN A 239 -25.72 7.12 10.56
N LEU A 240 -24.87 7.47 9.60
CA LEU A 240 -24.56 8.85 9.27
C LEU A 240 -25.55 9.43 8.26
N ASP A 241 -25.82 10.73 8.40
CA ASP A 241 -26.63 11.48 7.44
C ASP A 241 -25.84 11.67 6.14
N PHE A 242 -26.15 10.80 5.19
CA PHE A 242 -25.44 10.73 3.92
C PHE A 242 -25.34 12.09 3.20
N LYS A 243 -26.41 12.88 3.20
CA LYS A 243 -26.42 14.21 2.54
C LYS A 243 -25.49 15.19 3.21
N LYS A 244 -25.30 15.10 4.54
CA LYS A 244 -24.33 15.94 5.25
C LYS A 244 -22.90 15.53 4.95
N VAL A 245 -22.63 14.23 4.81
CA VAL A 245 -21.29 13.74 4.44
C VAL A 245 -20.95 14.16 3.01
N GLU A 246 -21.90 14.04 2.08
CA GLU A 246 -21.77 14.54 0.71
C GLU A 246 -21.50 16.06 0.66
N ALA A 247 -22.23 16.86 1.44
CA ALA A 247 -22.00 18.31 1.50
C ALA A 247 -20.59 18.65 2.04
N ARG A 248 -20.15 17.98 3.12
CA ARG A 248 -18.80 18.13 3.68
C ARG A 248 -17.71 17.74 2.70
N HIS A 249 -17.90 16.64 1.97
CA HIS A 249 -16.99 16.21 0.92
C HIS A 249 -16.89 17.27 -0.19
N ALA A 250 -18.03 17.82 -0.62
CA ALA A 250 -18.06 18.87 -1.64
C ALA A 250 -17.30 20.13 -1.19
N GLU A 251 -17.47 20.57 0.05
CA GLU A 251 -16.71 21.70 0.63
C GLU A 251 -15.21 21.43 0.64
N LEU A 252 -14.79 20.26 1.12
CA LEU A 252 -13.37 19.87 1.17
C LEU A 252 -12.76 19.77 -0.24
N PHE A 253 -13.51 19.20 -1.18
CA PHE A 253 -13.08 19.10 -2.57
C PHE A 253 -12.90 20.47 -3.21
N GLN A 254 -13.78 21.43 -2.92
CA GLN A 254 -13.60 22.81 -3.40
C GLN A 254 -12.35 23.47 -2.82
N LEU A 255 -12.07 23.28 -1.52
CA LEU A 255 -10.83 23.78 -0.90
C LEU A 255 -9.59 23.16 -1.53
N TYR A 256 -9.62 21.85 -1.79
CA TYR A 256 -8.55 21.15 -2.49
C TYR A 256 -8.31 21.74 -3.89
N ILE A 257 -9.37 21.86 -4.70
CA ILE A 257 -9.26 22.42 -6.05
C ILE A 257 -8.69 23.83 -6.01
N GLN A 258 -9.20 24.71 -5.14
CA GLN A 258 -8.70 26.09 -5.01
C GLN A 258 -7.19 26.10 -4.74
N LYS A 259 -6.73 25.28 -3.80
CA LYS A 259 -5.31 25.19 -3.44
C LYS A 259 -4.45 24.64 -4.58
N GLU A 260 -4.84 23.53 -5.20
CA GLU A 260 -4.03 22.90 -6.26
C GLU A 260 -4.01 23.75 -7.54
N THR A 261 -5.07 24.51 -7.82
CA THR A 261 -5.12 25.39 -9.00
C THR A 261 -4.16 26.58 -8.94
N GLU A 262 -3.45 26.76 -7.83
CA GLU A 262 -2.31 27.68 -7.74
C GLU A 262 -1.10 27.19 -8.56
N GLU A 263 -0.96 25.86 -8.74
CA GLU A 263 0.20 25.25 -9.42
C GLU A 263 -0.18 24.51 -10.71
N ILE A 264 -1.35 23.86 -10.75
CA ILE A 264 -1.78 22.99 -11.86
C ILE A 264 -3.16 23.37 -12.38
N THR A 265 -3.56 22.81 -13.53
CA THR A 265 -4.92 23.07 -14.06
C THR A 265 -5.99 22.38 -13.21
N GLU A 266 -7.22 22.91 -13.21
CA GLU A 266 -8.35 22.29 -12.51
C GLU A 266 -8.59 20.85 -13.00
N GLU A 267 -8.43 20.60 -14.30
CA GLU A 267 -8.55 19.27 -14.90
C GLU A 267 -7.46 18.30 -14.40
N GLU A 268 -6.26 18.78 -14.14
CA GLU A 268 -5.17 17.97 -13.57
C GLU A 268 -5.41 17.72 -12.08
N ALA A 269 -5.80 18.72 -11.31
CA ALA A 269 -6.14 18.58 -9.90
C ALA A 269 -7.28 17.55 -9.71
N LYS A 270 -8.32 17.61 -10.54
CA LYS A 270 -9.43 16.63 -10.51
C LYS A 270 -8.97 15.18 -10.72
N LYS A 271 -7.93 14.94 -11.53
CA LYS A 271 -7.39 13.59 -11.77
C LYS A 271 -6.64 13.04 -10.56
N LEU A 272 -6.06 13.93 -9.76
CA LEU A 272 -5.29 13.57 -8.56
C LEU A 272 -6.17 13.29 -7.34
N TRP A 273 -7.43 13.73 -7.35
CA TRP A 273 -8.37 13.45 -6.27
C TRP A 273 -8.69 11.96 -6.17
N PHE A 274 -8.60 11.40 -4.96
CA PHE A 274 -8.69 9.96 -4.71
C PHE A 274 -10.11 9.39 -4.81
N TYR A 275 -11.16 10.21 -4.71
CA TYR A 275 -12.55 9.79 -4.97
C TYR A 275 -12.94 10.09 -6.41
N VAL A 276 -12.66 9.15 -7.31
CA VAL A 276 -13.01 9.25 -8.73
C VAL A 276 -14.38 8.61 -8.96
N ASP A 277 -15.25 9.32 -9.69
CA ASP A 277 -16.56 8.84 -10.14
C ASP A 277 -16.35 7.62 -11.06
N ARG A 278 -16.52 6.40 -10.52
CA ARG A 278 -16.61 5.19 -11.34
C ARG A 278 -18.02 5.19 -11.91
N GLY A 279 -18.21 5.89 -13.02
CA GLY A 279 -19.46 5.89 -13.75
C GLY A 279 -19.99 4.46 -13.86
N SER A 280 -21.22 4.26 -13.40
CA SER A 280 -22.00 3.05 -13.57
C SER A 280 -22.04 2.69 -15.06
N GLY A 281 -21.17 1.76 -15.46
CA GLY A 281 -21.22 1.06 -16.74
C GLY A 281 -22.09 -0.18 -16.64
#